data_AF-A0A239BX91-F1
#
_entry.id   AF-A0A239BX91-F1
#
_cell.length_a   1.000
_cell.length_b   1.000
_cell.length_c   1.000
_cell.angle_alpha   90.00
_cell.angle_beta   90.00
_cell.angle_gamma   90.00
#
_symmetry.space_group_name_H-M   'P 1'
#
loop_
_entity.id
_entity.type
_entity.pdbx_description
1 polymer ?
#
loop_
_entity_poly.entity_id
_entity_poly.type
_entity_poly.pdbx_seq_one_letter_code
_entity_poly.pdbx_strand_id
1 'polypeptide(L)'
;MLAVTGAALAGAPLILAPLPAAAADGAITVRRGGPARTLPFTAGRDGEAVISFSASAPGVSWAREGAESAVVSVAVDGRHVTDVVVPSSDPVPRSFGLGRVGEGRHEVALRFAKGSAPAAASVTLRHARVRMPEADELALRHAPVVVGRTGWPFGDPYQNATTDTPLIAWHETQPAATPGHRVIEYSVVWSNEDGGTDTPALMARWGRTTDIEWVYRVEVDASGNRVAGTGVYQAPLHLTLKFAGRYEGDHPVLQTCTSNNNMCDVISPEPPLRFLLDASRTRPEGRAREAVMDREPWTYRVAAQEMVREGKIEDPSDPATREVGDQRSYLFAEFAKTTGAATGIGSVPGVALGIRLKADPSVLYRSDHDERTWSVDRDGAVATTVELPAGTRVSDIASIEALRRPTGFGDNGAPATVTSVNRGFFLDEAYLPQPSSIAWTGSVTLTRAAPSAVIWRP
;
A
#
# COMPACT_ATOMS: atom_id res chain seq x y z
N MET A 1 -43.15 6.03 70.77
CA MET A 1 -41.82 6.43 70.26
C MET A 1 -41.12 5.18 69.74
N LEU A 2 -40.78 5.19 68.44
CA LEU A 2 -39.73 4.46 67.69
C LEU A 2 -39.45 2.97 67.97
N ALA A 3 -39.15 2.12 66.99
CA ALA A 3 -39.26 2.10 65.53
C ALA A 3 -38.83 0.67 65.13
N VAL A 4 -39.59 0.00 64.27
CA VAL A 4 -39.21 -1.28 63.66
C VAL A 4 -38.75 -0.97 62.24
N THR A 5 -37.49 -1.21 61.93
CA THR A 5 -36.91 -1.03 60.59
C THR A 5 -36.92 -2.35 59.83
N GLY A 6 -37.72 -2.40 58.76
CA GLY A 6 -37.65 -3.44 57.73
C GLY A 6 -36.58 -3.10 56.69
N ALA A 7 -35.73 -4.06 56.36
CA ALA A 7 -34.76 -3.96 55.27
C ALA A 7 -35.35 -4.60 54.00
N ALA A 8 -35.51 -3.81 52.95
CA ALA A 8 -35.89 -4.26 51.62
C ALA A 8 -34.65 -4.73 50.86
N LEU A 9 -34.70 -5.96 50.34
CA LEU A 9 -33.73 -6.50 49.38
C LEU A 9 -34.07 -5.94 47.98
N ALA A 10 -33.29 -4.97 47.52
CA ALA A 10 -33.33 -4.50 46.14
C ALA A 10 -32.51 -5.44 45.25
N GLY A 11 -33.15 -6.02 44.23
CA GLY A 11 -32.49 -6.83 43.21
C GLY A 11 -31.57 -5.97 42.34
N ALA A 12 -30.30 -6.36 42.25
CA ALA A 12 -29.34 -5.74 41.34
C ALA A 12 -29.66 -6.15 39.88
N PRO A 13 -29.63 -5.22 38.91
CA PRO A 13 -29.77 -5.57 37.51
C PRO A 13 -28.55 -6.36 37.04
N LEU A 14 -28.81 -7.47 36.34
CA LEU A 14 -27.81 -8.22 35.59
C LEU A 14 -27.21 -7.31 34.51
N ILE A 15 -25.99 -6.85 34.74
CA ILE A 15 -25.16 -6.20 33.72
C ILE A 15 -24.71 -7.31 32.76
N LEU A 16 -25.34 -7.39 31.58
CA LEU A 16 -24.81 -8.18 30.48
C LEU A 16 -23.50 -7.52 30.03
N ALA A 17 -22.39 -8.19 30.28
CA ALA A 17 -21.12 -7.83 29.68
C ALA A 17 -21.22 -7.93 28.14
N PRO A 18 -20.68 -6.95 27.39
CA PRO A 18 -20.63 -7.04 25.93
C PRO A 18 -19.78 -8.25 25.53
N LEU A 19 -20.36 -9.13 24.72
CA LEU A 19 -19.63 -10.23 24.11
C LEU A 19 -18.55 -9.64 23.17
N PRO A 20 -17.33 -10.19 23.16
CA PRO A 20 -16.27 -9.72 22.28
C PRO A 20 -16.64 -9.93 20.81
N ALA A 21 -16.10 -9.06 19.95
CA ALA A 21 -16.13 -9.17 18.49
C ALA A 21 -16.03 -10.63 18.02
N ALA A 22 -16.98 -11.08 17.19
CA ALA A 22 -17.07 -12.45 16.74
C ALA A 22 -15.79 -12.88 16.01
N ALA A 23 -15.11 -13.89 16.52
CA ALA A 23 -14.14 -14.68 15.77
C ALA A 23 -14.83 -15.99 15.39
N ALA A 24 -14.77 -16.36 14.11
CA ALA A 24 -15.02 -17.74 13.75
C ALA A 24 -13.77 -18.56 14.12
N ASP A 25 -13.90 -19.48 15.08
CA ASP A 25 -12.83 -20.41 15.49
C ASP A 25 -12.52 -21.48 14.40
N GLY A 26 -13.18 -21.41 13.24
CA GLY A 26 -13.01 -22.31 12.11
C GLY A 26 -12.62 -21.58 10.82
N ALA A 27 -12.03 -22.32 9.89
CA ALA A 27 -11.75 -21.83 8.54
C ALA A 27 -13.05 -21.77 7.71
N ILE A 28 -13.30 -20.65 7.03
CA ILE A 28 -14.38 -20.48 6.07
C ILE A 28 -13.85 -20.84 4.68
N THR A 29 -14.40 -21.89 4.06
CA THR A 29 -14.07 -22.25 2.68
C THR A 29 -15.17 -21.81 1.72
N VAL A 30 -14.80 -20.88 0.84
CA VAL A 30 -15.62 -20.37 -0.26
C VAL A 30 -15.23 -21.11 -1.54
N ARG A 31 -16.17 -21.83 -2.18
CA ARG A 31 -15.89 -22.70 -3.34
C ARG A 31 -16.45 -22.11 -4.63
N ARG A 32 -15.73 -22.27 -5.74
CA ARG A 32 -16.23 -21.95 -7.08
C ARG A 32 -17.51 -22.76 -7.37
N GLY A 33 -18.56 -22.09 -7.86
CA GLY A 33 -19.87 -22.71 -8.10
C GLY A 33 -20.62 -23.15 -6.84
N GLY A 34 -20.05 -22.92 -5.65
CA GLY A 34 -20.68 -23.24 -4.37
C GLY A 34 -21.64 -22.14 -3.89
N PRO A 35 -22.41 -22.41 -2.83
CA PRO A 35 -23.23 -21.39 -2.17
C PRO A 35 -22.34 -20.33 -1.51
N ALA A 36 -22.92 -19.15 -1.26
CA ALA A 36 -22.28 -18.16 -0.41
C ALA A 36 -22.06 -18.72 1.00
N ARG A 37 -21.00 -18.27 1.67
CA ARG A 37 -20.76 -18.52 3.10
C ARG A 37 -21.15 -17.29 3.88
N THR A 38 -21.70 -17.48 5.06
CA THR A 38 -22.14 -16.37 5.92
C THR A 38 -21.34 -16.33 7.20
N LEU A 39 -21.08 -15.13 7.68
CA LEU A 39 -20.44 -14.83 8.95
C LEU A 39 -21.31 -13.81 9.68
N PRO A 40 -22.07 -14.24 10.70
CA PRO A 40 -22.85 -13.30 11.51
C PRO A 40 -21.91 -12.48 12.39
N PHE A 41 -22.28 -11.22 12.62
CA PHE A 41 -21.64 -10.38 13.64
C PHE A 41 -22.68 -9.47 14.32
N THR A 42 -22.29 -8.87 15.44
CA THR A 42 -23.12 -7.90 16.15
C THR A 42 -22.32 -6.62 16.31
N ALA A 43 -22.83 -5.53 15.78
CA ALA A 43 -22.29 -4.20 15.99
C ALA A 43 -22.84 -3.67 17.31
N GLY A 44 -21.96 -3.34 18.25
CA GLY A 44 -22.34 -2.78 19.55
C GLY A 44 -22.66 -1.29 19.52
N ARG A 45 -22.56 -0.66 18.36
CA ARG A 45 -22.92 0.74 18.07
C ARG A 45 -23.05 0.93 16.57
N ASP A 46 -23.64 2.05 16.17
CA ASP A 46 -23.51 2.58 14.82
C ASP A 46 -22.03 2.88 14.49
N GLY A 47 -21.61 2.58 13.27
CA GLY A 47 -20.30 3.02 12.77
C GLY A 47 -19.75 2.17 11.64
N GLU A 48 -18.47 2.36 11.33
CA GLU A 48 -17.75 1.64 10.28
C GLU A 48 -17.30 0.26 10.76
N ALA A 49 -17.64 -0.76 9.97
CA ALA A 49 -17.20 -2.12 10.20
C ALA A 49 -15.98 -2.47 9.32
N VAL A 50 -15.04 -3.24 9.88
CA VAL A 50 -13.88 -3.78 9.17
C VAL A 50 -13.80 -5.28 9.41
N ILE A 51 -13.61 -6.06 8.34
CA ILE A 51 -13.33 -7.49 8.41
C ILE A 51 -11.83 -7.75 8.25
N SER A 52 -11.29 -8.68 9.04
CA SER A 52 -9.94 -9.20 8.86
C SER A 52 -9.94 -10.73 8.84
N PHE A 53 -8.96 -11.31 8.14
CA PHE A 53 -8.74 -12.75 8.05
C PHE A 53 -7.33 -13.03 7.50
N SER A 54 -6.90 -14.28 7.57
CA SER A 54 -5.81 -14.80 6.74
C SER A 54 -6.39 -15.57 5.56
N ALA A 55 -6.15 -15.08 4.34
CA ALA A 55 -6.71 -15.63 3.10
C ALA A 55 -5.68 -16.43 2.32
N SER A 56 -6.09 -17.57 1.78
CA SER A 56 -5.32 -18.32 0.79
C SER A 56 -6.22 -19.03 -0.22
N ALA A 57 -5.69 -19.28 -1.41
CA ALA A 57 -6.37 -20.00 -2.48
C ALA A 57 -5.47 -21.12 -3.03
N PRO A 58 -5.74 -22.40 -2.71
CA PRO A 58 -4.98 -23.51 -3.27
C PRO A 58 -5.00 -23.49 -4.81
N GLY A 59 -3.84 -23.76 -5.42
CA GLY A 59 -3.66 -23.72 -6.87
C GLY A 59 -3.29 -22.34 -7.44
N VAL A 60 -3.48 -21.27 -6.66
CA VAL A 60 -3.17 -19.89 -7.07
C VAL A 60 -1.71 -19.52 -6.82
N SER A 61 -1.16 -18.72 -7.73
CA SER A 61 0.14 -18.07 -7.66
C SER A 61 0.15 -16.84 -8.57
N TRP A 62 0.36 -15.66 -8.01
CA TRP A 62 0.47 -14.40 -8.77
C TRP A 62 1.55 -14.45 -9.88
N ALA A 63 2.57 -15.29 -9.70
CA ALA A 63 3.65 -15.49 -10.68
C ALA A 63 3.29 -16.31 -11.92
N ARG A 64 2.07 -16.89 -11.99
CA ARG A 64 1.70 -17.85 -13.04
C ARG A 64 0.47 -17.38 -13.79
N GLU A 65 0.62 -17.23 -15.10
CA GLU A 65 -0.50 -16.95 -16.01
C GLU A 65 -1.59 -18.03 -15.88
N GLY A 66 -2.86 -17.61 -15.83
CA GLY A 66 -4.03 -18.49 -15.65
C GLY A 66 -4.21 -19.05 -14.23
N ALA A 67 -3.36 -18.64 -13.27
CA ALA A 67 -3.43 -19.02 -11.87
C ALA A 67 -3.23 -17.83 -10.92
N GLU A 68 -3.41 -16.59 -11.39
CA GLU A 68 -3.02 -15.35 -10.72
C GLU A 68 -3.72 -15.17 -9.38
N SER A 69 -5.05 -15.30 -9.36
CA SER A 69 -5.83 -15.06 -8.14
C SER A 69 -7.16 -15.82 -8.06
N ALA A 70 -7.70 -15.85 -6.86
CA ALA A 70 -9.12 -16.06 -6.62
C ALA A 70 -9.77 -14.75 -6.15
N VAL A 71 -11.01 -14.50 -6.53
CA VAL A 71 -11.80 -13.33 -6.11
C VAL A 71 -12.97 -13.79 -5.23
N VAL A 72 -13.15 -13.13 -4.10
CA VAL A 72 -14.32 -13.30 -3.22
C VAL A 72 -15.08 -11.99 -3.14
N SER A 73 -16.33 -12.00 -3.58
CA SER A 73 -17.26 -10.89 -3.39
C SER A 73 -17.80 -10.91 -1.96
N VAL A 74 -17.81 -9.76 -1.32
CA VAL A 74 -18.24 -9.54 0.05
C VAL A 74 -19.47 -8.65 0.07
N ALA A 75 -20.52 -9.12 0.72
CA ALA A 75 -21.75 -8.37 0.93
C ALA A 75 -22.09 -8.28 2.42
N VAL A 76 -22.74 -7.20 2.83
CA VAL A 76 -23.30 -7.02 4.17
C VAL A 76 -24.80 -6.84 4.04
N ASP A 77 -25.58 -7.68 4.72
CA ASP A 77 -27.05 -7.67 4.68
C ASP A 77 -27.62 -7.62 3.26
N GLY A 78 -26.98 -8.36 2.34
CA GLY A 78 -27.37 -8.46 0.94
C GLY A 78 -26.83 -7.36 0.01
N ARG A 79 -26.13 -6.34 0.53
CA ARG A 79 -25.50 -5.29 -0.28
C ARG A 79 -24.04 -5.62 -0.56
N HIS A 80 -23.60 -5.66 -1.83
CA HIS A 80 -22.19 -5.81 -2.20
C HIS A 80 -21.38 -4.59 -1.77
N VAL A 81 -20.31 -4.81 -1.00
CA VAL A 81 -19.52 -3.72 -0.39
C VAL A 81 -18.07 -3.68 -0.89
N THR A 82 -17.44 -4.84 -1.08
CA THR A 82 -16.05 -4.96 -1.54
C THR A 82 -15.81 -6.34 -2.17
N ASP A 83 -14.76 -6.43 -2.98
CA ASP A 83 -14.19 -7.67 -3.49
C ASP A 83 -12.79 -7.87 -2.92
N VAL A 84 -12.43 -9.14 -2.71
CA VAL A 84 -11.14 -9.56 -2.13
C VAL A 84 -10.41 -10.38 -3.17
N VAL A 85 -9.28 -9.86 -3.65
CA VAL A 85 -8.34 -10.59 -4.51
C VAL A 85 -7.34 -11.33 -3.64
N VAL A 86 -7.30 -12.65 -3.80
CA VAL A 86 -6.43 -13.57 -3.07
C VAL A 86 -5.36 -14.09 -4.04
N PRO A 87 -4.13 -13.52 -4.01
CA PRO A 87 -3.10 -13.78 -5.02
C PRO A 87 -2.15 -14.93 -4.66
N SER A 88 -2.43 -15.67 -3.58
CA SER A 88 -1.49 -16.66 -3.04
C SER A 88 -2.18 -17.91 -2.52
N SER A 89 -1.48 -19.04 -2.64
CA SER A 89 -1.81 -20.29 -1.97
C SER A 89 -1.32 -20.35 -0.52
N ASP A 90 -0.39 -19.46 -0.15
CA ASP A 90 0.00 -19.26 1.24
C ASP A 90 -1.00 -18.35 1.97
N PRO A 91 -1.24 -18.54 3.28
CA PRO A 91 -2.08 -17.66 4.07
C PRO A 91 -1.49 -16.24 4.18
N VAL A 92 -2.23 -15.24 3.70
CA VAL A 92 -1.87 -13.82 3.80
C VAL A 92 -2.86 -13.08 4.69
N PRO A 93 -2.43 -12.39 5.76
CA PRO A 93 -3.31 -11.56 6.56
C PRO A 93 -3.80 -10.37 5.73
N ARG A 94 -5.12 -10.11 5.75
CA ARG A 94 -5.76 -9.01 5.04
C ARG A 94 -6.87 -8.40 5.89
N SER A 95 -7.18 -7.13 5.62
CA SER A 95 -8.34 -6.45 6.17
C SER A 95 -9.00 -5.55 5.14
N PHE A 96 -10.32 -5.44 5.22
CA PHE A 96 -11.17 -4.70 4.29
C PHE A 96 -12.31 -4.02 5.04
N GLY A 97 -12.73 -2.85 4.58
CA GLY A 97 -13.93 -2.19 5.08
C GLY A 97 -15.19 -2.91 4.62
N LEU A 98 -16.20 -2.86 5.48
CA LEU A 98 -17.56 -3.34 5.24
C LEU A 98 -18.56 -2.18 5.09
N GLY A 99 -18.11 -0.95 5.36
CA GLY A 99 -18.93 0.26 5.37
C GLY A 99 -19.70 0.44 6.68
N ARG A 100 -20.47 1.53 6.74
CA ARG A 100 -21.33 1.82 7.89
C ARG A 100 -22.41 0.76 8.12
N VAL A 101 -22.54 0.33 9.37
CA VAL A 101 -23.63 -0.51 9.88
C VAL A 101 -24.27 0.15 11.11
N GLY A 102 -25.53 -0.17 11.38
CA GLY A 102 -26.23 0.27 12.60
C GLY A 102 -25.87 -0.60 13.80
N GLU A 103 -26.24 -0.19 15.00
CA GLU A 103 -26.22 -1.09 16.15
C GLU A 103 -27.15 -2.29 15.92
N GLY A 104 -26.66 -3.51 16.19
CA GLY A 104 -27.47 -4.72 16.11
C GLY A 104 -26.80 -5.86 15.35
N ARG A 105 -27.62 -6.80 14.86
CA ARG A 105 -27.18 -8.03 14.20
C ARG A 105 -27.05 -7.81 12.70
N HIS A 106 -25.94 -8.28 12.15
CA HIS A 106 -25.61 -8.17 10.73
C HIS A 106 -25.04 -9.48 10.22
N GLU A 107 -25.04 -9.64 8.90
CA GLU A 107 -24.45 -10.81 8.24
C GLU A 107 -23.50 -10.38 7.12
N VAL A 108 -22.27 -10.90 7.14
CA VAL A 108 -21.35 -10.85 6.01
C VAL A 108 -21.58 -12.08 5.14
N ALA A 109 -21.91 -11.90 3.87
CA ALA A 109 -21.96 -12.96 2.86
C ALA A 109 -20.70 -12.92 1.98
N LEU A 110 -20.08 -14.09 1.82
CA LEU A 110 -18.84 -14.31 1.08
C LEU A 110 -19.12 -15.26 -0.09
N ARG A 111 -18.89 -14.79 -1.32
CA ARG A 111 -19.18 -15.58 -2.53
C ARG A 111 -17.96 -15.64 -3.45
N PHE A 112 -17.68 -16.83 -3.97
CA PHE A 112 -16.67 -16.99 -5.01
C PHE A 112 -17.10 -16.21 -6.26
N ALA A 113 -16.29 -15.27 -6.72
CA ALA A 113 -16.67 -14.29 -7.72
C ALA A 113 -16.06 -14.60 -9.10
N LYS A 114 -16.66 -13.98 -10.13
CA LYS A 114 -16.08 -13.90 -11.47
C LYS A 114 -14.76 -13.10 -11.43
N GLY A 115 -13.94 -13.23 -12.47
CA GLY A 115 -12.57 -12.68 -12.51
C GLY A 115 -11.51 -13.61 -11.89
N SER A 116 -11.91 -14.60 -11.08
CA SER A 116 -10.99 -15.59 -10.53
C SER A 116 -10.34 -16.46 -11.62
N ALA A 117 -9.02 -16.60 -11.58
CA ALA A 117 -8.22 -17.40 -12.50
C ALA A 117 -8.70 -18.87 -12.57
N PRO A 118 -8.62 -19.56 -13.73
CA PRO A 118 -9.11 -20.93 -13.88
C PRO A 118 -8.60 -21.92 -12.82
N ALA A 119 -7.33 -21.80 -12.41
CA ALA A 119 -6.73 -22.66 -11.38
C ALA A 119 -7.35 -22.50 -9.98
N ALA A 120 -8.02 -21.38 -9.69
CA ALA A 120 -8.64 -21.12 -8.40
C ALA A 120 -9.94 -21.92 -8.24
N ALA A 121 -9.95 -22.97 -7.41
CA ALA A 121 -11.16 -23.74 -7.12
C ALA A 121 -11.87 -23.31 -5.81
N SER A 122 -11.12 -22.74 -4.86
CA SER A 122 -11.64 -22.33 -3.57
C SER A 122 -10.72 -21.32 -2.89
N VAL A 123 -11.30 -20.54 -1.97
CA VAL A 123 -10.59 -19.67 -1.03
C VAL A 123 -10.84 -20.15 0.39
N THR A 124 -9.79 -20.17 1.20
CA THR A 124 -9.87 -20.44 2.64
C THR A 124 -9.57 -19.16 3.40
N LEU A 125 -10.50 -18.74 4.27
CA LEU A 125 -10.35 -17.62 5.17
C LEU A 125 -10.24 -18.14 6.60
N ARG A 126 -9.11 -17.91 7.26
CA ARG A 126 -8.87 -18.30 8.65
C ARG A 126 -8.95 -17.07 9.56
N HIS A 127 -9.37 -17.29 10.81
CA HIS A 127 -9.42 -16.24 11.84
C HIS A 127 -10.25 -15.02 11.41
N ALA A 128 -11.36 -15.27 10.71
CA ALA A 128 -12.25 -14.21 10.26
C ALA A 128 -12.85 -13.49 11.47
N ARG A 129 -12.67 -12.16 11.51
CA ARG A 129 -13.15 -11.30 12.59
C ARG A 129 -13.68 -9.99 12.02
N VAL A 130 -14.84 -9.56 12.51
CA VAL A 130 -15.38 -8.22 12.23
C VAL A 130 -15.17 -7.33 13.46
N ARG A 131 -14.67 -6.12 13.26
CA ARG A 131 -14.43 -5.11 14.30
C ARG A 131 -15.09 -3.77 13.92
N MET A 132 -15.38 -2.96 14.93
CA MET A 132 -15.89 -1.58 14.82
C MET A 132 -14.82 -0.62 15.38
N PRO A 133 -13.87 -0.11 14.57
CA PRO A 133 -12.71 0.62 15.08
C PRO A 133 -13.07 2.05 15.50
N GLU A 134 -13.13 2.33 16.80
CA GLU A 134 -13.55 3.66 17.30
C GLU A 134 -12.55 4.76 17.01
N ALA A 135 -11.26 4.45 17.24
CA ALA A 135 -10.17 5.40 17.07
C ALA A 135 -10.04 5.88 15.61
N ASP A 136 -10.43 5.02 14.66
CA ASP A 136 -10.28 5.25 13.23
C ASP A 136 -11.61 5.55 12.52
N GLU A 137 -12.72 5.62 13.27
CA GLU A 137 -14.09 5.78 12.74
C GLU A 137 -14.18 6.95 11.76
N LEU A 138 -13.57 8.09 12.12
CA LEU A 138 -13.58 9.29 11.28
C LEU A 138 -12.89 9.06 9.93
N ALA A 139 -11.74 8.38 9.91
CA ALA A 139 -11.03 8.08 8.68
C ALA A 139 -11.76 7.00 7.87
N LEU A 140 -12.31 5.98 8.52
CA LEU A 140 -13.06 4.94 7.83
C LEU A 140 -14.33 5.50 7.17
N ARG A 141 -15.07 6.39 7.83
CA ARG A 141 -16.33 6.98 7.34
C ARG A 141 -16.18 7.71 6.02
N HIS A 142 -15.02 8.34 5.79
CA HIS A 142 -14.73 9.11 4.57
C HIS A 142 -13.77 8.38 3.62
N ALA A 143 -13.42 7.13 3.90
CA ALA A 143 -12.54 6.34 3.06
C ALA A 143 -13.19 6.09 1.69
N PRO A 144 -12.43 6.19 0.58
CA PRO A 144 -12.98 5.98 -0.75
C PRO A 144 -13.32 4.52 -1.02
N VAL A 145 -14.42 4.31 -1.73
CA VAL A 145 -14.63 3.06 -2.48
C VAL A 145 -13.90 3.22 -3.81
N VAL A 146 -12.91 2.35 -4.05
CA VAL A 146 -12.17 2.29 -5.30
C VAL A 146 -12.80 1.25 -6.21
N VAL A 147 -13.41 1.70 -7.30
CA VAL A 147 -13.82 0.84 -8.41
C VAL A 147 -12.60 0.50 -9.25
N GLY A 148 -12.50 -0.77 -9.63
CA GLY A 148 -11.38 -1.26 -10.42
C GLY A 148 -11.25 -0.64 -11.81
N ARG A 149 -10.15 -0.97 -12.48
CA ARG A 149 -9.88 -0.73 -13.90
C ARG A 149 -10.91 -1.49 -14.74
N THR A 150 -11.92 -0.77 -15.20
CA THR A 150 -12.97 -1.30 -16.07
C THR A 150 -13.32 -0.27 -17.15
N GLY A 151 -13.76 -0.76 -18.31
CA GLY A 151 -14.02 0.08 -19.48
C GLY A 151 -12.75 0.61 -20.13
N TRP A 152 -12.92 1.41 -21.19
CA TRP A 152 -11.80 1.96 -21.97
C TRP A 152 -10.88 2.84 -21.09
N PRO A 153 -9.54 2.78 -21.24
CA PRO A 153 -8.78 2.03 -22.26
C PRO A 153 -8.52 0.56 -21.91
N PHE A 154 -9.05 0.05 -20.81
CA PHE A 154 -8.82 -1.32 -20.36
C PHE A 154 -9.71 -2.31 -21.11
N GLY A 155 -9.15 -3.50 -21.39
CA GLY A 155 -9.83 -4.54 -22.17
C GLY A 155 -10.68 -5.48 -21.31
N ASP A 156 -10.10 -6.03 -20.24
CA ASP A 156 -10.78 -6.95 -19.33
C ASP A 156 -11.41 -6.17 -18.16
N PRO A 157 -12.74 -6.22 -17.94
CA PRO A 157 -13.38 -5.55 -16.82
C PRO A 157 -12.99 -6.15 -15.44
N TYR A 158 -12.33 -7.31 -15.41
CA TYR A 158 -11.76 -7.94 -14.21
C TYR A 158 -10.24 -7.77 -14.10
N GLN A 159 -9.63 -6.83 -14.82
CA GLN A 159 -8.16 -6.68 -14.87
C GLN A 159 -7.48 -6.67 -13.50
N ASN A 160 -8.09 -6.04 -12.48
CA ASN A 160 -7.53 -6.03 -11.12
C ASN A 160 -7.51 -7.39 -10.39
N ALA A 161 -8.05 -8.45 -11.00
CA ALA A 161 -7.90 -9.81 -10.52
C ALA A 161 -6.60 -10.47 -11.01
N THR A 162 -5.93 -9.91 -12.02
CA THR A 162 -4.71 -10.49 -12.61
C THR A 162 -3.51 -9.56 -12.58
N THR A 163 -3.72 -8.23 -12.57
CA THR A 163 -2.66 -7.22 -12.53
C THR A 163 -3.16 -5.94 -11.85
N ASP A 164 -2.25 -5.08 -11.37
CA ASP A 164 -2.57 -3.81 -10.71
C ASP A 164 -3.69 -3.95 -9.67
N THR A 165 -3.63 -4.95 -8.81
CA THR A 165 -4.67 -5.15 -7.81
C THR A 165 -4.45 -4.20 -6.63
N PRO A 166 -5.48 -3.48 -6.14
CA PRO A 166 -5.33 -2.66 -4.94
C PRO A 166 -4.95 -3.53 -3.72
N LEU A 167 -3.82 -3.25 -3.10
CA LEU A 167 -3.23 -4.05 -2.03
C LEU A 167 -3.57 -3.52 -0.64
N ILE A 168 -3.25 -2.26 -0.40
CA ILE A 168 -3.30 -1.58 0.90
C ILE A 168 -3.84 -0.16 0.69
N ALA A 169 -4.66 0.31 1.62
CA ALA A 169 -4.96 1.74 1.76
C ALA A 169 -4.48 2.25 3.12
N TRP A 170 -4.20 3.55 3.21
CA TRP A 170 -3.97 4.24 4.47
C TRP A 170 -4.49 5.66 4.37
N HIS A 171 -4.57 6.33 5.53
CA HIS A 171 -4.88 7.75 5.60
C HIS A 171 -3.78 8.55 6.29
N GLU A 172 -3.72 9.83 5.96
CA GLU A 172 -2.96 10.85 6.66
C GLU A 172 -3.89 12.02 6.98
N THR A 173 -3.69 12.68 8.11
CA THR A 173 -4.53 13.79 8.56
C THR A 173 -3.66 15.01 8.85
N GLN A 174 -4.12 16.18 8.41
CA GLN A 174 -3.46 17.45 8.64
C GLN A 174 -4.48 18.49 9.11
N PRO A 175 -4.09 19.49 9.93
CA PRO A 175 -4.95 20.61 10.24
C PRO A 175 -5.40 21.33 8.95
N ALA A 176 -6.68 21.70 8.87
CA ALA A 176 -7.17 22.56 7.80
C ALA A 176 -6.90 24.04 8.11
N ALA A 177 -7.08 24.91 7.12
CA ALA A 177 -6.96 26.36 7.32
C ALA A 177 -8.04 26.90 8.28
N THR A 178 -9.23 26.28 8.27
CA THR A 178 -10.31 26.60 9.21
C THR A 178 -10.01 25.98 10.59
N PRO A 179 -9.97 26.76 11.68
CA PRO A 179 -9.71 26.24 13.01
C PRO A 179 -10.70 25.13 13.42
N GLY A 180 -10.18 24.03 13.98
CA GLY A 180 -10.97 22.87 14.40
C GLY A 180 -11.32 21.89 13.28
N HIS A 181 -11.10 22.27 12.02
CA HIS A 181 -11.25 21.37 10.87
C HIS A 181 -9.96 20.61 10.59
N ARG A 182 -10.06 19.51 9.86
CA ARG A 182 -8.91 18.70 9.41
C ARG A 182 -9.10 18.24 7.97
N VAL A 183 -8.01 18.11 7.24
CA VAL A 183 -7.97 17.45 5.92
C VAL A 183 -7.54 16.01 6.13
N ILE A 184 -8.30 15.07 5.57
CA ILE A 184 -7.93 13.66 5.50
C ILE A 184 -7.55 13.33 4.06
N GLU A 185 -6.36 12.75 3.88
CA GLU A 185 -5.84 12.26 2.61
C GLU A 185 -5.76 10.75 2.62
N TYR A 186 -6.29 10.10 1.58
CA TYR A 186 -6.24 8.66 1.41
C TYR A 186 -5.30 8.30 0.28
N SER A 187 -4.53 7.25 0.48
CA SER A 187 -3.62 6.71 -0.54
C SER A 187 -3.74 5.20 -0.62
N VAL A 188 -3.39 4.65 -1.78
CA VAL A 188 -3.50 3.22 -2.10
C VAL A 188 -2.20 2.74 -2.74
N VAL A 189 -1.85 1.49 -2.45
CA VAL A 189 -0.79 0.74 -3.14
C VAL A 189 -1.43 -0.23 -4.12
N TRP A 190 -1.03 -0.20 -5.39
CA TRP A 190 -1.39 -1.20 -6.40
C TRP A 190 -0.23 -2.16 -6.63
N SER A 191 -0.51 -3.38 -7.07
CA SER A 191 0.52 -4.41 -7.23
C SER A 191 1.60 -4.10 -8.27
N ASN A 192 1.34 -3.15 -9.17
CA ASN A 192 2.24 -2.76 -10.25
C ASN A 192 2.00 -1.30 -10.68
N GLU A 193 2.93 -0.74 -11.45
CA GLU A 193 2.78 0.49 -12.24
C GLU A 193 2.92 0.12 -13.72
N ASP A 194 1.79 0.10 -14.42
CA ASP A 194 1.68 -0.31 -15.83
C ASP A 194 1.73 0.86 -16.83
N GLY A 195 1.93 2.07 -16.34
CA GLY A 195 2.04 3.26 -17.16
C GLY A 195 2.77 4.38 -16.44
N GLY A 196 3.41 5.26 -17.20
CA GLY A 196 4.15 6.39 -16.65
C GLY A 196 5.65 6.09 -16.56
N THR A 197 6.10 5.55 -15.44
CA THR A 197 7.51 5.26 -15.17
C THR A 197 7.85 3.84 -15.62
N ASP A 198 8.98 3.66 -16.29
CA ASP A 198 9.46 2.32 -16.66
C ASP A 198 10.02 1.56 -15.45
N THR A 199 9.92 0.23 -15.47
CA THR A 199 10.24 -0.66 -14.34
C THR A 199 11.67 -0.46 -13.78
N PRO A 200 12.71 -0.30 -14.61
CA PRO A 200 14.04 0.04 -14.10
C PRO A 200 14.10 1.36 -13.31
N ALA A 201 13.52 2.43 -13.85
CA ALA A 201 13.46 3.70 -13.16
C ALA A 201 12.62 3.63 -11.89
N LEU A 202 11.63 2.74 -11.85
CA LEU A 202 10.83 2.46 -10.67
C LEU A 202 11.64 1.90 -9.52
N MET A 203 12.43 0.86 -9.80
CA MET A 203 13.38 0.29 -8.85
C MET A 203 14.39 1.36 -8.40
N ALA A 204 15.02 2.07 -9.33
CA ALA A 204 16.02 3.09 -9.04
C ALA A 204 15.48 4.26 -8.20
N ARG A 205 14.32 4.82 -8.58
CA ARG A 205 13.81 6.06 -8.00
C ARG A 205 12.89 5.82 -6.82
N TRP A 206 12.15 4.72 -6.78
CA TRP A 206 11.10 4.49 -5.78
C TRP A 206 11.33 3.23 -4.94
N GLY A 207 12.24 2.34 -5.36
CA GLY A 207 12.57 1.11 -4.64
C GLY A 207 11.45 0.07 -4.63
N ARG A 208 10.62 0.06 -5.68
CA ARG A 208 9.45 -0.80 -5.84
C ARG A 208 9.00 -0.83 -7.30
N THR A 209 8.23 -1.86 -7.67
CA THR A 209 7.46 -1.93 -8.92
C THR A 209 5.96 -1.74 -8.72
N THR A 210 5.48 -1.79 -7.47
CA THR A 210 4.11 -1.37 -7.13
C THR A 210 3.90 0.09 -7.50
N ASP A 211 2.66 0.50 -7.75
CA ASP A 211 2.29 1.91 -7.80
C ASP A 211 1.76 2.39 -6.44
N ILE A 212 1.99 3.66 -6.12
CA ILE A 212 1.52 4.30 -4.90
C ILE A 212 1.01 5.70 -5.24
N GLU A 213 -0.30 5.90 -5.07
CA GLU A 213 -0.98 7.15 -5.39
C GLU A 213 -1.91 7.62 -4.25
N TRP A 214 -2.04 8.94 -4.11
CA TRP A 214 -3.09 9.49 -3.26
C TRP A 214 -4.38 9.57 -4.07
N VAL A 215 -5.49 9.08 -3.53
CA VAL A 215 -6.72 8.90 -4.32
C VAL A 215 -7.78 9.96 -4.03
N TYR A 216 -7.83 10.46 -2.80
CA TYR A 216 -8.87 11.38 -2.35
C TYR A 216 -8.40 12.22 -1.18
N ARG A 217 -8.83 13.48 -1.14
CA ARG A 217 -8.68 14.37 0.02
C ARG A 217 -9.99 15.06 0.32
N VAL A 218 -10.28 15.27 1.60
CA VAL A 218 -11.49 15.97 2.04
C VAL A 218 -11.26 16.71 3.35
N GLU A 219 -11.83 17.91 3.46
CA GLU A 219 -11.90 18.61 4.73
C GLU A 219 -13.13 18.14 5.51
N VAL A 220 -12.94 17.86 6.80
CA VAL A 220 -14.01 17.55 7.73
C VAL A 220 -14.04 18.55 8.87
N ASP A 221 -15.23 18.91 9.31
CA ASP A 221 -15.46 19.86 10.40
C ASP A 221 -15.13 19.25 11.78
N ALA A 222 -15.29 20.05 12.83
CA ALA A 222 -15.06 19.61 14.21
C ALA A 222 -15.99 18.47 14.67
N SER A 223 -17.12 18.27 14.00
CA SER A 223 -18.06 17.16 14.23
C SER A 223 -17.77 15.95 13.35
N GLY A 224 -16.73 16.01 12.52
CA GLY A 224 -16.35 14.96 11.59
C GLY A 224 -17.23 14.87 10.34
N ASN A 225 -18.05 15.88 10.05
CA ASN A 225 -18.82 15.92 8.82
C ASN A 225 -17.98 16.50 7.68
N ARG A 226 -18.16 15.95 6.48
CA ARG A 226 -17.53 16.47 5.26
C ARG A 226 -17.95 17.92 5.02
N VAL A 227 -16.97 18.80 4.84
CA VAL A 227 -17.21 20.18 4.39
C VAL A 227 -17.53 20.15 2.89
N ALA A 228 -18.72 20.62 2.52
CA ALA A 228 -19.19 20.57 1.14
C ALA A 228 -18.24 21.28 0.17
N GLY A 229 -17.96 20.65 -0.98
CA GLY A 229 -17.13 21.23 -2.05
C GLY A 229 -15.61 21.18 -1.80
N THR A 230 -15.15 20.55 -0.72
CA THR A 230 -13.71 20.42 -0.40
C THR A 230 -13.08 19.13 -0.91
N GLY A 231 -13.89 18.15 -1.32
CA GLY A 231 -13.42 16.89 -1.87
C GLY A 231 -12.62 17.09 -3.16
N VAL A 232 -11.41 16.54 -3.22
CA VAL A 232 -10.56 16.52 -4.42
C VAL A 232 -9.94 15.14 -4.62
N TYR A 233 -9.55 14.81 -5.84
CA TYR A 233 -8.92 13.53 -6.19
C TYR A 233 -7.77 13.73 -7.18
N GLN A 234 -6.89 12.73 -7.27
CA GLN A 234 -5.79 12.70 -8.24
C GLN A 234 -6.31 12.14 -9.56
N ALA A 235 -6.61 13.04 -10.49
CA ALA A 235 -7.14 12.76 -11.80
C ALA A 235 -6.04 12.41 -12.81
N PRO A 236 -6.38 11.98 -14.04
CA PRO A 236 -5.40 11.70 -15.09
C PRO A 236 -4.38 12.83 -15.27
N LEU A 237 -3.14 12.47 -15.61
CA LEU A 237 -1.98 13.37 -15.67
C LEU A 237 -1.57 13.94 -14.30
N HIS A 238 -1.93 13.23 -13.22
CA HIS A 238 -1.71 13.65 -11.83
C HIS A 238 -2.32 15.02 -11.47
N LEU A 239 -3.40 15.42 -12.15
CA LEU A 239 -4.09 16.67 -11.87
C LEU A 239 -4.89 16.57 -10.57
N THR A 240 -4.91 17.62 -9.76
CA THR A 240 -5.85 17.71 -8.63
C THR A 240 -7.15 18.32 -9.10
N LEU A 241 -8.22 17.52 -9.18
CA LEU A 241 -9.55 17.98 -9.57
C LEU A 241 -10.54 17.92 -8.40
N LYS A 242 -11.55 18.79 -8.44
CA LYS A 242 -12.67 18.73 -7.50
C LYS A 242 -13.48 17.47 -7.74
N PHE A 243 -13.86 16.80 -6.66
CA PHE A 243 -14.75 15.65 -6.71
C PHE A 243 -16.20 16.10 -6.94
N ALA A 244 -16.76 15.71 -8.08
CA ALA A 244 -18.15 15.91 -8.46
C ALA A 244 -18.94 14.59 -8.55
N GLY A 245 -18.29 13.47 -8.20
CA GLY A 245 -18.89 12.14 -8.20
C GLY A 245 -19.91 11.90 -7.08
N ARG A 246 -20.42 10.67 -7.03
CA ARG A 246 -21.40 10.24 -6.03
C ARG A 246 -20.73 9.74 -4.75
N TYR A 247 -21.50 9.77 -3.66
CA TYR A 247 -21.15 9.13 -2.41
C TYR A 247 -22.05 7.92 -2.13
N GLU A 248 -21.52 6.90 -1.49
CA GLU A 248 -22.28 5.86 -0.81
C GLU A 248 -22.19 6.10 0.70
N GLY A 249 -23.24 6.68 1.30
CA GLY A 249 -23.10 7.28 2.62
C GLY A 249 -22.13 8.47 2.56
N ASP A 250 -21.04 8.39 3.32
CA ASP A 250 -19.95 9.38 3.28
C ASP A 250 -18.71 8.93 2.50
N HIS A 251 -18.73 7.70 1.95
CA HIS A 251 -17.65 7.20 1.11
C HIS A 251 -17.75 7.77 -0.31
N PRO A 252 -16.76 8.53 -0.82
CA PRO A 252 -16.73 8.87 -2.23
C PRO A 252 -16.50 7.60 -3.06
N VAL A 253 -17.16 7.50 -4.20
CA VAL A 253 -16.91 6.41 -5.16
C VAL A 253 -16.04 6.95 -6.28
N LEU A 254 -14.85 6.39 -6.44
CA LEU A 254 -13.86 6.73 -7.46
C LEU A 254 -13.53 5.48 -8.28
N GLN A 255 -13.17 5.65 -9.55
CA GLN A 255 -12.72 4.57 -10.42
C GLN A 255 -11.27 4.77 -10.81
N THR A 256 -10.45 3.72 -10.75
CA THR A 256 -9.12 3.73 -11.37
C THR A 256 -9.28 3.78 -12.90
N CYS A 257 -8.86 4.87 -13.54
CA CYS A 257 -9.16 5.13 -14.95
C CYS A 257 -7.93 5.30 -15.86
N THR A 258 -6.72 5.20 -15.32
CA THR A 258 -5.47 5.23 -16.10
C THR A 258 -4.55 4.05 -15.77
N SER A 259 -3.60 3.75 -16.66
CA SER A 259 -2.60 2.69 -16.45
C SER A 259 -1.57 3.02 -15.36
N ASN A 260 -1.48 4.28 -14.95
CA ASN A 260 -0.72 4.76 -13.79
C ASN A 260 -1.65 5.05 -12.58
N ASN A 261 -2.73 4.27 -12.47
CA ASN A 261 -3.69 4.25 -11.35
C ASN A 261 -4.32 5.58 -10.90
N ASN A 262 -4.34 6.63 -11.73
CA ASN A 262 -5.06 7.86 -11.42
C ASN A 262 -6.59 7.63 -11.52
N MET A 263 -7.33 8.48 -10.82
CA MET A 263 -8.73 8.26 -10.50
C MET A 263 -9.66 9.08 -11.40
N CYS A 264 -10.90 8.62 -11.54
CA CYS A 264 -12.01 9.34 -12.13
C CYS A 264 -13.20 9.31 -11.17
N ASP A 265 -13.98 10.39 -11.13
CA ASP A 265 -15.19 10.49 -10.30
C ASP A 265 -16.49 10.16 -11.06
N VAL A 266 -16.35 9.82 -12.35
CA VAL A 266 -17.39 9.19 -13.16
C VAL A 266 -17.09 7.69 -13.25
N ILE A 267 -18.04 6.88 -12.80
CA ILE A 267 -17.89 5.43 -12.73
C ILE A 267 -18.55 4.80 -13.95
N SER A 268 -17.88 3.83 -14.56
CA SER A 268 -18.45 3.01 -15.63
C SER A 268 -19.72 2.30 -15.15
N PRO A 269 -20.71 2.05 -16.03
CA PRO A 269 -21.86 1.24 -15.69
C PRO A 269 -21.46 -0.17 -15.25
N GLU A 270 -22.12 -0.69 -14.20
CA GLU A 270 -21.97 -2.08 -13.73
C GLU A 270 -20.52 -2.56 -13.56
N PRO A 271 -19.68 -1.84 -12.80
CA PRO A 271 -18.30 -2.26 -12.60
C PRO A 271 -18.26 -3.56 -11.79
N PRO A 272 -17.53 -4.60 -12.22
CA PRO A 272 -17.61 -5.90 -11.57
C PRO A 272 -16.74 -6.03 -10.32
N LEU A 273 -15.74 -5.15 -10.16
CA LEU A 273 -14.82 -5.13 -9.03
C LEU A 273 -14.85 -3.78 -8.34
N ARG A 274 -15.00 -3.80 -7.01
CA ARG A 274 -14.87 -2.63 -6.14
C ARG A 274 -14.12 -2.99 -4.86
N PHE A 275 -13.41 -2.03 -4.31
CA PHE A 275 -12.49 -2.21 -3.20
C PHE A 275 -12.76 -1.14 -2.16
N LEU A 276 -13.28 -1.56 -1.01
CA LEU A 276 -13.29 -0.76 0.20
C LEU A 276 -12.15 -1.29 1.08
N LEU A 277 -10.95 -0.81 0.82
CA LEU A 277 -9.75 -1.22 1.56
C LEU A 277 -9.81 -0.69 3.01
N ASP A 278 -9.20 -1.42 3.94
CA ASP A 278 -9.07 -0.96 5.33
C ASP A 278 -8.09 0.22 5.41
N ALA A 279 -8.63 1.43 5.40
CA ALA A 279 -7.87 2.68 5.48
C ALA A 279 -7.57 3.12 6.92
N SER A 280 -7.83 2.30 7.96
CA SER A 280 -7.56 2.66 9.36
C SER A 280 -6.07 2.88 9.66
N ARG A 281 -5.18 2.39 8.79
CA ARG A 281 -3.73 2.51 8.96
C ARG A 281 -3.25 3.92 8.62
N THR A 282 -2.11 4.27 9.19
CA THR A 282 -1.37 5.50 8.88
C THR A 282 0.07 5.18 8.49
N ARG A 283 0.66 6.08 7.72
CA ARG A 283 2.10 6.06 7.44
C ARG A 283 2.87 6.52 8.70
N PRO A 284 3.93 5.82 9.12
CA PRO A 284 4.76 6.31 10.21
C PRO A 284 5.41 7.66 9.85
N GLU A 285 5.42 8.58 10.81
CA GLU A 285 6.02 9.91 10.65
C GLU A 285 7.51 9.79 10.28
N GLY A 286 7.98 10.68 9.40
CA GLY A 286 9.38 10.73 8.98
C GLY A 286 9.84 9.53 8.15
N ARG A 287 8.93 8.68 7.66
CA ARG A 287 9.23 7.53 6.80
C ARG A 287 8.71 7.70 5.37
N ALA A 288 9.33 6.99 4.44
CA ALA A 288 8.90 6.97 3.04
C ALA A 288 7.50 6.34 2.91
N ARG A 289 6.82 6.54 1.77
CA ARG A 289 5.49 5.96 1.53
C ARG A 289 5.53 4.43 1.57
N GLU A 290 6.63 3.86 1.12
CA GLU A 290 6.93 2.43 1.07
C GLU A 290 6.96 1.78 2.46
N ALA A 291 7.06 2.55 3.55
CA ALA A 291 6.98 2.01 4.91
C ALA A 291 5.64 1.34 5.23
N VAL A 292 4.57 1.62 4.46
CA VAL A 292 3.30 0.87 4.58
C VAL A 292 3.43 -0.55 4.03
N MET A 293 4.28 -0.77 3.01
CA MET A 293 4.61 -2.10 2.48
C MET A 293 5.52 -2.86 3.44
N ASP A 294 6.47 -2.18 4.10
CA ASP A 294 7.31 -2.80 5.14
C ASP A 294 6.46 -3.44 6.27
N ARG A 295 5.32 -2.82 6.61
CA ARG A 295 4.37 -3.31 7.62
C ARG A 295 3.46 -4.42 7.11
N GLU A 296 3.40 -4.61 5.79
CA GLU A 296 2.59 -5.61 5.11
C GLU A 296 3.47 -6.37 4.09
N PRO A 297 4.42 -7.19 4.59
CA PRO A 297 5.55 -7.71 3.80
C PRO A 297 5.15 -8.55 2.58
N TRP A 298 3.95 -9.12 2.59
CA TRP A 298 3.40 -9.90 1.48
C TRP A 298 3.24 -9.07 0.19
N THR A 299 3.21 -7.75 0.27
CA THR A 299 3.14 -6.87 -0.90
C THR A 299 4.39 -6.94 -1.77
N TYR A 300 5.57 -7.12 -1.20
CA TYR A 300 6.81 -7.36 -1.96
C TYR A 300 6.73 -8.63 -2.79
N ARG A 301 6.13 -9.70 -2.23
CA ARG A 301 5.90 -10.95 -2.96
C ARG A 301 5.00 -10.74 -4.16
N VAL A 302 3.88 -10.04 -3.99
CA VAL A 302 2.96 -9.78 -5.11
C VAL A 302 3.65 -8.94 -6.18
N ALA A 303 4.37 -7.88 -5.78
CA ALA A 303 5.13 -7.02 -6.70
C ALA A 303 6.16 -7.82 -7.52
N ALA A 304 6.94 -8.68 -6.88
CA ALA A 304 7.96 -9.50 -7.53
C ALA A 304 7.36 -10.53 -8.47
N GLN A 305 6.33 -11.24 -8.00
CA GLN A 305 5.66 -12.26 -8.77
C GLN A 305 4.98 -11.69 -10.02
N GLU A 306 4.51 -10.45 -9.96
CA GLU A 306 3.95 -9.75 -11.12
C GLU A 306 4.99 -9.53 -12.21
N MET A 307 6.18 -9.05 -11.84
CA MET A 307 7.28 -8.80 -12.79
C MET A 307 7.77 -10.10 -13.44
N VAL A 308 7.83 -11.19 -12.67
CA VAL A 308 8.12 -12.54 -13.19
C VAL A 308 7.06 -12.96 -14.21
N ARG A 309 5.78 -12.86 -13.86
CA ARG A 309 4.67 -13.30 -14.72
C ARG A 309 4.61 -12.51 -16.02
N GLU A 310 4.91 -11.22 -15.97
CA GLU A 310 4.82 -10.32 -17.12
C GLU A 310 6.08 -10.32 -18.00
N GLY A 311 7.10 -11.13 -17.65
CA GLY A 311 8.35 -11.18 -18.39
C GLY A 311 9.11 -9.86 -18.36
N LYS A 312 8.94 -9.08 -17.28
CA LYS A 312 9.59 -7.78 -17.06
C LYS A 312 10.94 -7.90 -16.33
N ILE A 313 11.41 -9.14 -16.12
CA ILE A 313 12.72 -9.40 -15.51
C ILE A 313 13.69 -10.08 -16.47
N GLU A 314 14.97 -9.74 -16.36
CA GLU A 314 16.05 -10.48 -17.03
C GLU A 314 16.45 -11.75 -16.25
N ASP A 315 16.85 -12.79 -16.99
CA ASP A 315 17.35 -14.06 -16.44
C ASP A 315 18.58 -14.51 -17.24
N PRO A 316 19.78 -14.57 -16.62
CA PRO A 316 20.06 -14.25 -15.22
C PRO A 316 20.02 -12.75 -14.94
N SER A 317 19.88 -12.38 -13.67
CA SER A 317 20.07 -10.99 -13.21
C SER A 317 21.51 -10.54 -13.37
N ASP A 318 21.72 -9.36 -13.93
CA ASP A 318 23.02 -8.77 -14.22
C ASP A 318 23.05 -7.28 -13.78
N PRO A 319 23.68 -6.96 -12.63
CA PRO A 319 23.75 -5.58 -12.15
C PRO A 319 24.55 -4.62 -13.05
N ALA A 320 25.18 -5.13 -14.12
CA ALA A 320 25.83 -4.31 -15.14
C ALA A 320 24.86 -3.82 -16.24
N THR A 321 23.69 -4.43 -16.39
CA THR A 321 22.64 -3.94 -17.29
C THR A 321 21.73 -2.96 -16.54
N ARG A 322 20.79 -2.36 -17.25
CA ARG A 322 19.75 -1.50 -16.69
C ARG A 322 18.40 -2.21 -16.60
N GLU A 323 18.29 -3.41 -17.16
CA GLU A 323 17.04 -4.15 -17.15
C GLU A 323 16.80 -4.65 -15.72
N VAL A 324 15.55 -4.90 -15.35
CA VAL A 324 15.25 -5.31 -13.97
C VAL A 324 15.59 -6.77 -13.78
N GLY A 325 16.50 -7.10 -12.86
CA GLY A 325 16.75 -8.47 -12.44
C GLY A 325 15.67 -9.05 -11.52
N ASP A 326 15.90 -10.26 -11.01
CA ASP A 326 15.09 -10.82 -9.95
C ASP A 326 15.22 -9.96 -8.69
N GLN A 327 14.10 -9.49 -8.15
CA GLN A 327 14.10 -8.55 -7.02
C GLN A 327 14.79 -9.08 -5.75
N ARG A 328 15.10 -10.38 -5.63
CA ARG A 328 15.93 -10.92 -4.54
C ARG A 328 17.41 -10.50 -4.65
N SER A 329 17.88 -10.08 -5.83
CA SER A 329 19.24 -9.55 -6.03
C SER A 329 19.40 -8.09 -5.60
N TYR A 330 18.31 -7.42 -5.20
CA TYR A 330 18.31 -6.00 -4.88
C TYR A 330 18.40 -5.74 -3.38
N LEU A 331 19.25 -4.79 -3.00
CA LEU A 331 19.19 -4.15 -1.70
C LEU A 331 18.10 -3.07 -1.72
N PHE A 332 17.01 -3.28 -0.99
CA PHE A 332 15.96 -2.30 -0.76
C PHE A 332 16.35 -1.37 0.37
N ALA A 333 16.46 -0.07 0.09
CA ALA A 333 16.93 0.93 1.05
C ALA A 333 15.94 2.09 1.21
N GLU A 334 15.92 2.67 2.41
CA GLU A 334 15.27 3.95 2.68
C GLU A 334 16.30 4.92 3.26
N PHE A 335 16.40 6.13 2.72
CA PHE A 335 17.28 7.19 3.22
C PHE A 335 16.55 8.54 3.26
N ALA A 336 17.04 9.49 4.04
CA ALA A 336 16.50 10.84 4.09
C ALA A 336 17.46 11.85 3.47
N LYS A 337 16.95 12.72 2.61
CA LYS A 337 17.73 13.83 2.03
C LYS A 337 16.99 15.16 1.99
N THR A 338 17.76 16.24 1.90
CA THR A 338 17.28 17.58 1.57
C THR A 338 18.12 18.19 0.45
N THR A 339 17.50 19.04 -0.37
CA THR A 339 18.18 19.77 -1.44
C THR A 339 18.37 21.23 -1.03
N GLY A 340 19.59 21.74 -1.12
CA GLY A 340 19.89 23.13 -0.83
C GLY A 340 19.54 24.07 -1.99
N ALA A 341 19.78 25.37 -1.79
CA ALA A 341 19.54 26.37 -2.83
C ALA A 341 20.50 26.18 -4.03
N ALA A 342 19.97 26.40 -5.24
CA ALA A 342 20.75 26.41 -6.47
C ALA A 342 21.76 27.58 -6.47
N THR A 343 22.91 27.35 -7.10
CA THR A 343 23.96 28.36 -7.29
C THR A 343 24.18 28.74 -8.75
N GLY A 344 23.39 28.18 -9.67
CA GLY A 344 23.47 28.44 -11.11
C GLY A 344 22.29 27.85 -11.89
N ILE A 345 22.45 27.78 -13.21
CA ILE A 345 21.45 27.25 -14.16
C ILE A 345 21.71 25.75 -14.38
N GLY A 346 20.64 24.94 -14.45
CA GLY A 346 20.71 23.52 -14.79
C GLY A 346 19.65 22.70 -14.05
N SER A 347 19.78 21.37 -14.12
CA SER A 347 18.93 20.46 -13.35
C SER A 347 19.25 20.48 -11.85
N VAL A 348 18.20 20.25 -11.06
CA VAL A 348 18.31 19.94 -9.63
C VAL A 348 19.01 18.59 -9.46
N PRO A 349 19.90 18.41 -8.47
CA PRO A 349 20.48 17.10 -8.21
C PRO A 349 19.56 16.21 -7.38
N GLY A 350 19.50 14.94 -7.76
CA GLY A 350 19.08 13.86 -6.89
C GLY A 350 20.26 13.20 -6.17
N VAL A 351 19.92 12.17 -5.40
CA VAL A 351 20.87 11.28 -4.74
C VAL A 351 20.63 9.85 -5.19
N ALA A 352 21.69 9.17 -5.62
CA ALA A 352 21.73 7.74 -5.83
C ALA A 352 22.50 7.07 -4.68
N LEU A 353 22.17 5.82 -4.36
CA LEU A 353 22.98 5.00 -3.46
C LEU A 353 23.94 4.13 -4.27
N GLY A 354 25.18 4.07 -3.80
CA GLY A 354 26.23 3.20 -4.34
C GLY A 354 26.66 2.17 -3.30
N ILE A 355 26.90 0.94 -3.72
CA ILE A 355 27.29 -0.17 -2.87
C ILE A 355 28.61 -0.74 -3.36
N ARG A 356 29.57 -0.90 -2.44
CA ARG A 356 30.78 -1.67 -2.68
C ARG A 356 30.72 -2.96 -1.90
N LEU A 357 31.09 -4.06 -2.53
CA LEU A 357 31.19 -5.37 -1.89
C LEU A 357 32.60 -5.60 -1.36
N LYS A 358 32.72 -6.41 -0.29
CA LYS A 358 34.02 -6.78 0.29
C LYS A 358 34.86 -7.62 -0.66
N ALA A 359 34.21 -8.49 -1.44
CA ALA A 359 34.86 -9.38 -2.40
C ALA A 359 35.42 -8.64 -3.62
N ASP A 360 34.74 -7.57 -4.04
CA ASP A 360 35.19 -6.69 -5.11
C ASP A 360 34.94 -5.22 -4.73
N PRO A 361 35.87 -4.59 -4.01
CA PRO A 361 35.75 -3.20 -3.62
C PRO A 361 35.98 -2.23 -4.79
N SER A 362 36.39 -2.71 -5.96
CA SER A 362 36.68 -1.84 -7.12
C SER A 362 35.41 -1.39 -7.83
N VAL A 363 34.37 -2.23 -7.84
CA VAL A 363 33.08 -1.96 -8.46
C VAL A 363 32.17 -1.18 -7.50
N LEU A 364 31.49 -0.18 -8.03
CA LEU A 364 30.42 0.54 -7.34
C LEU A 364 29.10 0.23 -8.05
N TYR A 365 28.28 -0.62 -7.44
CA TYR A 365 26.92 -0.90 -7.89
C TYR A 365 26.02 0.27 -7.50
N ARG A 366 25.17 0.76 -8.39
CA ARG A 366 24.47 2.03 -8.17
C ARG A 366 22.99 1.90 -8.43
N SER A 367 22.18 2.50 -7.58
CA SER A 367 20.72 2.50 -7.72
C SER A 367 20.27 3.10 -9.05
N ASP A 368 21.01 4.07 -9.58
CA ASP A 368 20.64 4.78 -10.81
C ASP A 368 21.23 4.14 -12.07
N HIS A 369 22.02 3.06 -12.00
CA HIS A 369 22.70 2.46 -13.17
C HIS A 369 23.43 3.47 -14.07
N ASP A 370 23.91 4.58 -13.48
CA ASP A 370 24.45 5.76 -14.16
C ASP A 370 23.49 6.49 -15.11
N GLU A 371 22.20 6.13 -15.14
CA GLU A 371 21.15 6.80 -15.90
C GLU A 371 20.82 8.16 -15.29
N ARG A 372 20.85 9.19 -16.13
CA ARG A 372 20.86 10.59 -15.70
C ARG A 372 19.63 10.99 -14.88
N THR A 373 18.48 10.40 -15.18
CA THR A 373 17.18 10.77 -14.59
C THR A 373 16.75 9.84 -13.45
N TRP A 374 17.58 8.87 -13.07
CA TRP A 374 17.19 7.79 -12.14
C TRP A 374 17.63 8.00 -10.69
N SER A 375 18.37 9.07 -10.40
CA SER A 375 18.62 9.45 -9.01
C SER A 375 17.40 10.08 -8.34
N VAL A 376 17.31 9.98 -7.00
CA VAL A 376 16.16 10.45 -6.23
C VAL A 376 16.26 11.95 -5.94
N ASP A 377 15.44 12.77 -6.60
CA ASP A 377 15.41 14.24 -6.45
C ASP A 377 14.47 14.74 -5.35
N ARG A 378 13.51 13.94 -4.91
CA ARG A 378 12.57 14.27 -3.82
C ARG A 378 13.27 14.44 -2.48
N ASP A 379 12.77 15.36 -1.66
CA ASP A 379 13.23 15.62 -0.30
C ASP A 379 12.42 14.82 0.73
N GLY A 380 12.99 14.65 1.93
CA GLY A 380 12.44 13.82 3.00
C GLY A 380 12.95 12.38 2.95
N ALA A 381 12.26 11.48 3.66
CA ALA A 381 12.52 10.05 3.60
C ALA A 381 12.02 9.46 2.28
N VAL A 382 12.90 8.77 1.58
CA VAL A 382 12.68 8.21 0.24
C VAL A 382 13.24 6.79 0.16
N ALA A 383 12.59 5.95 -0.65
CA ALA A 383 13.04 4.59 -0.94
C ALA A 383 13.77 4.50 -2.29
N THR A 384 14.66 3.54 -2.41
CA THR A 384 15.41 3.17 -3.63
C THR A 384 15.87 1.72 -3.52
N THR A 385 16.35 1.14 -4.61
CA THR A 385 17.01 -0.17 -4.61
C THR A 385 18.34 -0.12 -5.34
N VAL A 386 19.27 -1.00 -4.98
CA VAL A 386 20.53 -1.21 -5.73
C VAL A 386 20.61 -2.68 -6.13
N GLU A 387 20.73 -2.95 -7.42
CA GLU A 387 20.97 -4.31 -7.92
C GLU A 387 22.39 -4.76 -7.59
N LEU A 388 22.52 -6.00 -7.13
CA LEU A 388 23.79 -6.60 -6.73
C LEU A 388 23.89 -8.01 -7.32
N PRO A 389 25.11 -8.59 -7.39
CA PRO A 389 25.27 -9.97 -7.80
C PRO A 389 24.34 -10.91 -7.02
N ALA A 390 23.70 -11.85 -7.71
CA ALA A 390 22.77 -12.78 -7.10
C ALA A 390 23.39 -13.50 -5.89
N GLY A 391 22.62 -13.62 -4.81
CA GLY A 391 23.07 -14.24 -3.56
C GLY A 391 23.85 -13.31 -2.62
N THR A 392 24.04 -12.04 -2.96
CA THR A 392 24.64 -11.03 -2.07
C THR A 392 23.84 -10.92 -0.77
N ARG A 393 24.55 -10.83 0.36
CA ARG A 393 24.01 -10.60 1.70
C ARG A 393 24.50 -9.27 2.26
N VAL A 394 23.82 -8.74 3.29
CA VAL A 394 24.27 -7.52 3.97
C VAL A 394 25.70 -7.67 4.53
N SER A 395 26.07 -8.87 4.99
CA SER A 395 27.42 -9.17 5.48
C SER A 395 28.52 -8.98 4.43
N ASP A 396 28.17 -8.97 3.14
CA ASP A 396 29.11 -8.86 2.02
C ASP A 396 29.36 -7.40 1.64
N ILE A 397 28.56 -6.46 2.15
CA ILE A 397 28.69 -5.03 1.86
C ILE A 397 29.90 -4.45 2.62
N ALA A 398 30.79 -3.78 1.90
CA ALA A 398 31.91 -3.03 2.46
C ALA A 398 31.52 -1.59 2.82
N SER A 399 30.72 -0.93 1.98
CA SER A 399 30.21 0.42 2.22
C SER A 399 28.96 0.74 1.43
N ILE A 400 28.17 1.66 1.98
CA ILE A 400 27.11 2.38 1.25
C ILE A 400 27.56 3.83 1.08
N GLU A 401 27.51 4.31 -0.16
CA GLU A 401 27.88 5.65 -0.57
C GLU A 401 26.63 6.41 -1.04
N ALA A 402 26.49 7.68 -0.66
CA ALA A 402 25.55 8.58 -1.29
C ALA A 402 26.25 9.32 -2.43
N LEU A 403 25.59 9.44 -3.58
CA LEU A 403 26.10 10.12 -4.77
C LEU A 403 25.14 11.21 -5.24
N ARG A 404 25.63 12.44 -5.37
CA ARG A 404 24.91 13.58 -5.92
C ARG A 404 24.91 13.54 -7.44
N ARG A 405 23.73 13.61 -8.04
CA ARG A 405 23.50 13.33 -9.46
C ARG A 405 22.51 14.34 -10.07
N PRO A 406 22.92 15.24 -10.97
CA PRO A 406 21.98 16.14 -11.65
C PRO A 406 20.92 15.37 -12.45
N THR A 407 19.62 15.61 -12.20
CA THR A 407 18.51 14.91 -12.87
C THR A 407 18.14 15.54 -14.21
N GLY A 408 19.11 15.63 -15.12
CA GLY A 408 18.88 16.12 -16.49
C GLY A 408 20.03 16.95 -17.04
N PHE A 409 19.71 17.98 -17.82
CA PHE A 409 20.71 18.79 -18.50
C PHE A 409 21.32 19.86 -17.60
N GLY A 410 22.65 19.85 -17.52
CA GLY A 410 23.41 20.78 -16.70
C GLY A 410 23.29 20.48 -15.21
N ASP A 411 23.92 21.33 -14.41
CA ASP A 411 23.97 21.19 -12.96
C ASP A 411 23.80 22.58 -12.33
N ASN A 412 22.66 22.78 -11.68
CA ASN A 412 22.35 24.04 -11.01
C ASN A 412 23.19 24.32 -9.76
N GLY A 413 24.08 23.40 -9.38
CA GLY A 413 25.03 23.52 -8.30
C GLY A 413 24.41 23.47 -6.90
N ALA A 414 23.13 23.12 -6.74
CA ALA A 414 22.53 22.92 -5.43
C ALA A 414 23.24 21.77 -4.68
N PRO A 415 23.54 21.89 -3.38
CA PRO A 415 24.03 20.75 -2.60
C PRO A 415 22.88 19.79 -2.26
N ALA A 416 23.20 18.53 -1.96
CA ALA A 416 22.24 17.56 -1.42
C ALA A 416 22.77 17.04 -0.08
N THR A 417 21.97 17.10 0.97
CA THR A 417 22.37 16.63 2.31
C THR A 417 21.62 15.37 2.65
N VAL A 418 22.35 14.29 2.95
CA VAL A 418 21.79 13.02 3.43
C VAL A 418 21.92 12.95 4.94
N THR A 419 20.82 12.65 5.63
CA THR A 419 20.76 12.70 7.11
C THR A 419 20.54 11.34 7.76
N SER A 420 19.98 10.37 7.05
CA SER A 420 19.82 9.02 7.57
C SER A 420 19.73 7.96 6.49
N VAL A 421 20.02 6.71 6.89
CA VAL A 421 19.57 5.49 6.23
C VAL A 421 18.71 4.78 7.25
N ASN A 422 17.40 4.69 6.98
CA ASN A 422 16.40 4.23 7.93
C ASN A 422 16.20 2.71 7.86
N ARG A 423 16.51 2.09 6.71
CA ARG A 423 16.53 0.63 6.54
C ARG A 423 17.34 0.20 5.33
N GLY A 424 17.78 -1.07 5.35
CA GLY A 424 18.34 -1.79 4.20
C GLY A 424 18.14 -3.29 4.37
N PHE A 425 17.49 -3.94 3.41
CA PHE A 425 17.21 -5.38 3.41
C PHE A 425 17.23 -5.99 2.01
N PHE A 426 17.39 -7.32 1.95
CA PHE A 426 17.12 -8.13 0.75
C PHE A 426 15.81 -8.88 0.92
N LEU A 427 15.22 -9.34 -0.18
CA LEU A 427 14.13 -10.31 -0.14
C LEU A 427 14.68 -11.73 0.06
N ASP A 428 13.88 -12.62 0.64
CA ASP A 428 14.17 -14.06 0.74
C ASP A 428 13.61 -14.84 -0.47
N GLU A 429 13.76 -16.17 -0.45
CA GLU A 429 13.25 -17.06 -1.50
C GLU A 429 11.73 -17.00 -1.70
N ALA A 430 11.00 -16.54 -0.69
CA ALA A 430 9.56 -16.34 -0.74
C ALA A 430 9.17 -14.89 -1.08
N TYR A 431 10.13 -14.09 -1.55
CA TYR A 431 10.01 -12.66 -1.84
C TYR A 431 9.53 -11.84 -0.63
N LEU A 432 9.86 -12.28 0.59
CA LEU A 432 9.58 -11.52 1.80
C LEU A 432 10.83 -10.75 2.24
N PRO A 433 10.69 -9.51 2.74
CA PRO A 433 11.81 -8.74 3.27
C PRO A 433 12.44 -9.46 4.47
N GLN A 434 13.75 -9.63 4.39
CA GLN A 434 14.57 -10.05 5.53
C GLN A 434 14.67 -8.90 6.56
N PRO A 435 15.01 -9.18 7.83
CA PRO A 435 15.23 -8.13 8.82
C PRO A 435 16.24 -7.08 8.34
N SER A 436 15.89 -5.80 8.48
CA SER A 436 16.82 -4.71 8.19
C SER A 436 18.00 -4.75 9.15
N SER A 437 19.22 -4.71 8.61
CA SER A 437 20.48 -4.67 9.38
C SER A 437 21.35 -3.46 9.03
N ILE A 438 20.84 -2.56 8.19
CA ILE A 438 21.48 -1.31 7.82
C ILE A 438 20.70 -0.17 8.45
N ALA A 439 21.40 0.65 9.22
CA ALA A 439 20.90 1.91 9.76
C ALA A 439 22.05 2.89 9.89
N TRP A 440 21.78 4.16 9.60
CA TRP A 440 22.73 5.24 9.80
C TRP A 440 22.00 6.54 10.12
N THR A 441 22.62 7.38 10.94
CA THR A 441 22.16 8.74 11.20
C THR A 441 23.37 9.65 11.26
N GLY A 442 23.28 10.80 10.60
CA GLY A 442 24.34 11.78 10.55
C GLY A 442 23.93 12.97 9.70
N SER A 443 24.91 13.64 9.12
CA SER A 443 24.67 14.71 8.15
C SER A 443 25.86 14.79 7.21
N VAL A 444 25.62 14.49 5.95
CA VAL A 444 26.64 14.55 4.90
C VAL A 444 26.12 15.38 3.74
N THR A 445 26.78 16.50 3.47
CA THR A 445 26.44 17.39 2.36
C THR A 445 27.32 17.09 1.16
N LEU A 446 26.68 16.65 0.08
CA LEU A 446 27.28 16.40 -1.21
C LEU A 446 27.22 17.67 -2.06
N THR A 447 28.32 18.01 -2.71
CA THR A 447 28.48 19.22 -3.54
C THR A 447 29.05 18.87 -4.91
N ARG A 448 29.19 19.83 -5.82
CA ARG A 448 29.91 19.59 -7.09
C ARG A 448 31.37 19.18 -6.88
N ALA A 449 32.03 19.76 -5.88
CA ALA A 449 33.44 19.49 -5.58
C ALA A 449 33.64 18.18 -4.79
N ALA A 450 32.61 17.75 -4.04
CA ALA A 450 32.59 16.50 -3.29
C ALA A 450 31.24 15.79 -3.55
N PRO A 451 31.07 15.13 -4.70
CA PRO A 451 29.78 14.62 -5.14
C PRO A 451 29.40 13.29 -4.49
N SER A 452 30.30 12.64 -3.78
CA SER A 452 30.01 11.38 -3.09
C SER A 452 30.59 11.34 -1.68
N ALA A 453 29.99 10.50 -0.84
CA ALA A 453 30.50 10.22 0.49
C ALA A 453 29.98 8.87 1.00
N VAL A 454 30.82 8.18 1.78
CA VAL A 454 30.42 6.96 2.49
C VAL A 454 29.54 7.33 3.67
N ILE A 455 28.32 6.80 3.68
CA ILE A 455 27.34 7.02 4.75
C ILE A 455 27.16 5.80 5.64
N TRP A 456 27.60 4.60 5.25
CA TRP A 456 27.51 3.42 6.12
C TRP A 456 28.66 2.45 5.89
N ARG A 457 29.06 1.77 6.97
CA ARG A 457 29.97 0.61 7.00
C ARG A 457 29.44 -0.38 8.07
N PRO A 458 29.69 -1.69 7.90
CA PRO A 458 29.23 -2.73 8.82
C PRO A 458 29.91 -2.67 10.20
#